data_AF-A0A2A2WUS5-F1
#
_entry.id   AF-A0A2A2WUS5-F1
#
_cell.length_a   1.000
_cell.length_b   1.000
_cell.length_c   1.000
_cell.angle_alpha   90.00
_cell.angle_beta   90.00
_cell.angle_gamma   90.00
#
_symmetry.space_group_name_H-M   'P 1'
#
loop_
_entity.id
_entity.type
_entity.pdbx_description
1 polymer ?
#
loop_
_entity_poly.entity_id
_entity_poly.type
_entity_poly.pdbx_seq_one_letter_code
_entity_poly.pdbx_strand_id
1 'polypeptide(L)'
;MGETGTGGMPEQQPSVVDKAEVLARVATVIDAGYMDSGREILQADYPFAPVIKSGRRYTDRQCLHLFYRDGFLDRYSGQRLVNPGALRLLSALLPEDFPAHPNWLMSKTHFAFWELFPTIDHLEPVARGGVDDASNWVCTSMLRNSAKAHWTIQELGWSLHPPGVHTDWDGLTGWFVRYLQNYPDMLTHAYVARWFRASADVRSQLT
;
A
#
# COMPACT_ATOMS: atom_id res chain seq x y z
N MET A 1 -24.44 -34.76 42.57
CA MET A 1 -23.72 -35.57 41.57
C MET A 1 -24.10 -35.00 40.21
N GLY A 2 -23.28 -34.38 39.38
CA GLY A 2 -21.89 -33.92 39.43
C GLY A 2 -21.73 -33.19 38.10
N GLU A 3 -21.37 -31.92 38.14
CA GLU A 3 -21.18 -31.08 36.94
C GLU A 3 -19.85 -31.49 36.28
N THR A 4 -19.90 -31.94 35.02
CA THR A 4 -18.70 -32.18 34.22
C THR A 4 -18.48 -30.98 33.30
N GLY A 5 -17.79 -29.96 33.83
CA GLY A 5 -17.19 -28.91 33.03
C GLY A 5 -15.95 -29.43 32.33
N THR A 6 -16.02 -29.64 31.02
CA THR A 6 -14.84 -29.87 30.18
C THR A 6 -14.14 -28.54 29.94
N GLY A 7 -13.19 -28.19 30.81
CA GLY A 7 -12.27 -27.09 30.59
C GLY A 7 -11.38 -27.39 29.38
N GLY A 8 -11.58 -26.63 28.29
CA GLY A 8 -10.64 -26.60 27.19
C GLY A 8 -9.31 -26.04 27.69
N MET A 9 -8.23 -26.79 27.50
CA MET A 9 -6.88 -26.29 27.73
C MET A 9 -6.63 -25.10 26.80
N PRO A 10 -6.05 -23.98 27.29
CA PRO A 10 -5.69 -22.88 26.42
C PRO A 10 -4.61 -23.37 25.45
N GLU A 11 -4.89 -23.18 24.17
CA GLU A 11 -3.96 -23.36 23.07
C GLU A 11 -2.73 -22.49 23.35
N GLN A 12 -1.57 -23.11 23.60
CA GLN A 12 -0.33 -22.38 23.87
C GLN A 12 0.06 -21.61 22.60
N GLN A 13 -0.05 -20.29 22.65
CA GLN A 13 0.51 -19.42 21.61
C GLN A 13 2.02 -19.70 21.49
N PRO A 14 2.56 -19.80 20.27
CA PRO A 14 3.99 -20.01 20.08
C PRO A 14 4.76 -18.90 20.79
N SER A 15 5.74 -19.28 21.61
CA SER A 15 6.57 -18.35 22.37
C SER A 15 7.28 -17.40 21.43
N VAL A 16 6.91 -16.12 21.44
CA VAL A 16 7.65 -15.08 20.73
C VAL A 16 9.04 -15.02 21.36
N VAL A 17 10.06 -15.42 20.60
CA VAL A 17 11.46 -15.31 21.04
C VAL A 17 11.77 -13.83 21.28
N ASP A 18 12.17 -13.50 22.51
CA ASP A 18 12.62 -12.15 22.82
C ASP A 18 13.97 -11.90 22.14
N LYS A 19 13.92 -11.11 21.07
CA LYS A 19 15.09 -10.79 20.24
C LYS A 19 16.16 -10.04 21.04
N ALA A 20 15.78 -9.22 22.03
CA ALA A 20 16.76 -8.53 22.85
C ALA A 20 17.51 -9.51 23.75
N GLU A 21 16.81 -10.50 24.30
CA GLU A 21 17.41 -11.55 25.12
C GLU A 21 18.36 -12.44 24.31
N VAL A 22 18.02 -12.76 23.06
CA VAL A 22 18.93 -13.46 22.14
C VAL A 22 20.24 -12.67 22.00
N LEU A 23 20.17 -11.35 21.79
CA LEU A 23 21.36 -10.51 21.66
C LEU A 23 22.14 -10.38 22.98
N ALA A 24 21.47 -10.37 24.14
CA ALA A 24 22.13 -10.38 25.44
C ALA A 24 22.94 -11.67 25.67
N ARG A 25 22.39 -12.82 25.28
CA ARG A 25 23.10 -14.11 25.28
C ARG A 25 24.31 -14.09 24.36
N VAL A 26 24.17 -13.54 23.15
CA VAL A 26 25.27 -13.38 22.20
C VAL A 26 26.39 -12.51 22.79
N ALA A 27 26.06 -11.37 23.40
CA ALA A 27 27.04 -10.50 24.04
C ALA A 27 27.79 -11.23 25.17
N THR A 28 27.08 -11.97 26.01
CA THR A 28 27.66 -12.72 27.14
C THR A 28 28.72 -13.73 26.69
N VAL A 29 28.44 -14.51 25.64
CA VAL A 29 29.42 -15.51 25.15
C VAL A 29 30.61 -14.86 24.44
N ILE A 30 30.39 -13.70 23.79
CA ILE A 30 31.47 -12.91 23.18
C ILE A 30 32.39 -12.32 24.25
N ASP A 31 31.86 -11.79 25.35
CA ASP A 31 32.65 -11.26 26.48
C ASP A 31 33.52 -12.35 27.13
N ALA A 32 33.07 -13.60 27.10
CA ALA A 32 33.83 -14.76 27.55
C ALA A 32 34.86 -15.28 26.51
N GLY A 33 34.97 -14.64 25.35
CA GLY A 33 35.92 -14.98 24.29
C GLY A 33 35.42 -16.01 23.25
N TYR A 34 34.14 -16.39 23.28
CA TYR A 34 33.57 -17.45 22.42
C TYR A 34 32.80 -16.86 21.23
N MET A 35 33.53 -16.39 20.21
CA MET A 35 32.95 -15.78 19.01
C MET A 35 32.07 -16.73 18.18
N ASP A 36 32.49 -17.99 18.02
CA ASP A 36 31.75 -18.96 17.22
C ASP A 36 30.41 -19.34 17.87
N SER A 37 30.39 -19.48 19.20
CA SER A 37 29.14 -19.69 19.94
C SER A 37 28.17 -18.51 19.79
N GLY A 38 28.67 -17.28 19.77
CA GLY A 38 27.85 -16.10 19.47
C GLY A 38 27.24 -16.14 18.07
N ARG A 39 28.00 -16.59 17.07
CA ARG A 39 27.52 -16.79 15.69
C ARG A 39 26.45 -17.88 15.62
N GLU A 40 26.66 -19.00 16.29
CA GLU A 40 25.71 -20.12 16.34
C GLU A 40 24.37 -19.68 16.96
N ILE A 41 24.40 -18.91 18.05
CA ILE A 41 23.18 -18.35 18.66
C ILE A 41 22.43 -17.45 17.67
N LEU A 42 23.12 -16.54 16.98
CA LEU A 42 22.47 -15.69 15.97
C LEU A 42 21.87 -16.52 14.83
N GLN A 43 22.59 -17.51 14.32
CA GLN A 43 22.11 -18.35 13.21
C GLN A 43 20.89 -19.20 13.60
N ALA A 44 20.83 -19.68 14.84
CA ALA A 44 19.74 -20.50 15.33
C ALA A 44 18.52 -19.67 15.75
N ASP A 45 18.74 -18.60 16.54
CA ASP A 45 17.67 -17.94 17.28
C ASP A 45 17.27 -16.58 16.70
N TYR A 46 18.14 -15.93 15.92
CA TYR A 46 17.82 -14.67 15.23
C TYR A 46 18.60 -14.49 13.90
N PRO A 47 18.31 -15.33 12.89
CA PRO A 47 19.12 -15.38 11.68
C PRO A 47 18.99 -14.12 10.82
N PHE A 48 20.11 -13.73 10.19
CA PHE A 48 20.11 -12.73 9.13
C PHE A 48 19.66 -13.36 7.81
N ALA A 49 18.56 -12.85 7.24
CA ALA A 49 18.04 -13.25 5.93
C ALA A 49 18.20 -12.10 4.93
N PRO A 50 19.16 -12.17 3.98
CA PRO A 50 19.31 -11.13 2.96
C PRO A 50 18.15 -11.13 1.96
N VAL A 51 17.67 -9.95 1.61
CA VAL A 51 16.56 -9.78 0.65
C VAL A 51 17.10 -9.33 -0.71
N ILE A 52 16.74 -10.07 -1.76
CA ILE A 52 17.01 -9.69 -3.15
C ILE A 52 15.91 -8.73 -3.60
N LYS A 53 16.30 -7.53 -4.04
CA LYS A 53 15.35 -6.52 -4.52
C LYS A 53 14.91 -6.84 -5.94
N SER A 54 13.59 -6.91 -6.17
CA SER A 54 12.99 -6.83 -7.50
C SER A 54 12.61 -5.37 -7.82
N GLY A 55 12.66 -5.02 -9.11
CA GLY A 55 12.28 -3.69 -9.59
C GLY A 55 10.78 -3.60 -9.87
N ARG A 56 10.14 -2.52 -9.41
CA ARG A 56 8.71 -2.26 -9.62
C ARG A 56 8.44 -1.58 -10.96
N ARG A 57 7.58 -2.15 -11.81
CA ARG A 57 7.04 -1.47 -13.00
C ARG A 57 5.61 -1.91 -13.30
N TYR A 58 4.68 -0.95 -13.24
CA TYR A 58 3.29 -1.15 -13.63
C TYR A 58 2.86 -0.02 -14.58
N THR A 59 1.97 -0.35 -15.50
CA THR A 59 1.34 0.60 -16.42
C THR A 59 0.12 1.27 -15.77
N ASP A 60 -0.29 2.44 -16.24
CA ASP A 60 -1.50 3.13 -15.75
C ASP A 60 -2.76 2.24 -15.84
N ARG A 61 -2.84 1.35 -16.83
CA ARG A 61 -3.94 0.37 -16.96
C ARG A 61 -3.91 -0.68 -15.85
N GLN A 62 -2.73 -1.23 -15.55
CA GLN A 62 -2.57 -2.18 -14.44
C GLN A 62 -2.94 -1.53 -13.11
N CYS A 63 -2.53 -0.27 -12.90
CA CYS A 63 -2.97 0.51 -11.75
C CYS A 63 -4.49 0.62 -11.69
N LEU A 64 -5.14 1.04 -12.79
CA LEU A 64 -6.60 1.17 -12.84
C LEU A 64 -7.34 -0.14 -12.58
N HIS A 65 -6.90 -1.26 -13.16
CA HIS A 65 -7.52 -2.56 -12.88
C HIS A 65 -7.44 -2.91 -11.39
N LEU A 66 -6.30 -2.64 -10.74
CA LEU A 66 -6.17 -2.83 -9.30
C LEU A 66 -7.10 -1.89 -8.51
N PHE A 67 -7.16 -0.61 -8.90
CA PHE A 67 -7.99 0.37 -8.22
C PHE A 67 -9.47 0.02 -8.35
N TYR A 68 -9.94 -0.44 -9.52
CA TYR A 68 -11.30 -0.93 -9.71
C TYR A 68 -11.57 -2.23 -8.95
N ARG A 69 -10.62 -3.18 -8.95
CA ARG A 69 -10.71 -4.41 -8.13
C ARG A 69 -10.94 -4.08 -6.65
N ASP A 70 -10.25 -3.05 -6.15
CA ASP A 70 -10.34 -2.61 -4.76
C ASP A 70 -11.43 -1.53 -4.53
N GLY A 71 -12.21 -1.18 -5.56
CA GLY A 71 -13.33 -0.23 -5.45
C GLY A 71 -12.91 1.22 -5.18
N PHE A 72 -11.72 1.63 -5.65
CA PHE A 72 -11.07 2.89 -5.30
C PHE A 72 -11.07 3.14 -3.78
N LEU A 73 -10.86 2.08 -3.00
CA LEU A 73 -10.77 2.14 -1.55
C LEU A 73 -9.30 2.08 -1.13
N ASP A 74 -8.90 2.93 -0.19
CA ASP A 74 -7.69 2.77 0.57
C ASP A 74 -7.85 1.53 1.46
N ARG A 75 -7.21 0.42 1.08
CA ARG A 75 -7.37 -0.87 1.76
C ARG A 75 -6.80 -0.86 3.19
N TYR A 76 -6.01 0.14 3.58
CA TYR A 76 -5.45 0.26 4.93
C TYR A 76 -6.29 1.10 5.89
N SER A 77 -7.17 1.97 5.36
CA SER A 77 -7.98 2.87 6.20
C SER A 77 -9.48 2.84 5.90
N GLY A 78 -9.91 2.23 4.80
CA GLY A 78 -11.30 2.24 4.34
C GLY A 78 -11.74 3.57 3.73
N GLN A 79 -10.84 4.53 3.53
CA GLN A 79 -11.14 5.82 2.90
C GLN A 79 -11.33 5.67 1.38
N ARG A 80 -12.27 6.40 0.80
CA ARG A 80 -12.44 6.47 -0.66
C ARG A 80 -11.32 7.29 -1.29
N LEU A 81 -10.81 6.82 -2.42
CA LEU A 81 -9.74 7.42 -3.22
C LEU A 81 -10.27 7.92 -4.57
N VAL A 82 -9.50 8.76 -5.24
CA VAL A 82 -9.92 9.45 -6.47
C VAL A 82 -8.99 9.10 -7.62
N ASN A 83 -9.54 8.86 -8.80
CA ASN A 83 -8.79 8.61 -10.02
C ASN A 83 -7.66 9.65 -10.21
N PRO A 84 -6.41 9.22 -10.46
CA PRO A 84 -5.28 10.14 -10.64
C PRO A 84 -5.49 11.22 -11.71
N GLY A 85 -6.17 10.86 -12.81
CA GLY A 85 -6.54 11.77 -13.87
C GLY A 85 -7.55 12.82 -13.41
N ALA A 86 -8.54 12.42 -12.60
CA ALA A 86 -9.54 13.33 -12.03
C ALA A 86 -8.90 14.37 -11.11
N LEU A 87 -8.00 13.97 -10.20
CA LEU A 87 -7.26 14.90 -9.32
C LEU A 87 -6.42 15.90 -10.13
N ARG A 88 -5.75 15.44 -11.18
CA ARG A 88 -4.94 16.31 -12.04
C ARG A 88 -5.78 17.22 -12.93
N LEU A 89 -6.96 16.77 -13.35
CA LEU A 89 -7.92 17.62 -14.03
C LEU A 89 -8.44 18.71 -13.11
N LEU A 90 -8.83 18.40 -11.87
CA LEU A 90 -9.23 19.39 -10.87
C LEU A 90 -8.14 20.45 -10.67
N SER A 91 -6.88 20.01 -10.59
CA SER A 91 -5.75 20.94 -10.48
C SER A 91 -5.57 21.84 -11.70
N ALA A 92 -5.82 21.32 -12.91
CA ALA A 92 -5.75 22.13 -14.13
C ALA A 92 -6.92 23.12 -14.24
N LEU A 93 -8.09 22.78 -13.71
CA LEU A 93 -9.28 23.64 -13.71
C LEU A 93 -9.25 24.69 -12.61
N LEU A 94 -8.68 24.36 -11.46
CA LEU A 94 -8.67 25.19 -10.25
C LEU A 94 -7.22 25.30 -9.71
N PRO A 95 -6.27 25.88 -10.46
CA PRO A 95 -4.85 25.84 -10.11
C PRO A 95 -4.49 26.60 -8.83
N GLU A 96 -5.24 27.64 -8.48
CA GLU A 96 -5.01 28.42 -7.25
C GLU A 96 -5.54 27.69 -6.01
N ASP A 97 -6.71 27.05 -6.11
CA ASP A 97 -7.37 26.38 -4.98
C ASP A 97 -6.95 24.90 -4.82
N PHE A 98 -6.57 24.26 -5.92
CA PHE A 98 -6.18 22.84 -5.98
C PHE A 98 -4.82 22.66 -6.68
N PRO A 99 -3.74 23.34 -6.24
CA PRO A 99 -2.46 23.33 -6.93
C PRO A 99 -1.82 21.93 -6.92
N ALA A 100 -1.06 21.61 -7.98
CA ALA A 100 -0.26 20.39 -8.04
C ALA A 100 1.14 20.66 -8.56
N HIS A 101 2.10 20.81 -7.64
CA HIS A 101 3.48 21.08 -8.00
C HIS A 101 4.09 19.90 -8.79
N PRO A 102 4.82 20.14 -9.90
CA PRO A 102 5.42 19.07 -10.71
C PRO A 102 6.33 18.13 -9.91
N ASN A 103 7.07 18.69 -8.94
CA ASN A 103 7.99 17.95 -8.06
C ASN A 103 7.36 17.53 -6.73
N TRP A 104 6.03 17.55 -6.60
CA TRP A 104 5.33 17.12 -5.38
C TRP A 104 5.77 17.86 -4.11
N LEU A 105 6.13 19.15 -4.24
CA LEU A 105 6.49 19.95 -3.08
C LEU A 105 5.24 20.13 -2.22
N MET A 106 5.27 19.61 -0.99
CA MET A 106 4.12 19.55 -0.09
C MET A 106 3.52 20.93 0.19
N SER A 107 4.36 21.96 0.37
CA SER A 107 3.90 23.34 0.59
C SER A 107 3.28 24.02 -0.63
N LYS A 108 3.33 23.40 -1.81
CA LYS A 108 2.80 23.94 -3.09
C LYS A 108 1.85 22.97 -3.80
N THR A 109 1.34 21.97 -3.09
CA THR A 109 0.45 20.96 -3.66
C THR A 109 -0.70 20.76 -2.69
N HIS A 110 -1.92 20.71 -3.19
CA HIS A 110 -3.09 20.48 -2.36
C HIS A 110 -2.99 19.13 -1.64
N PHE A 111 -3.32 19.09 -0.34
CA PHE A 111 -3.06 17.92 0.51
C PHE A 111 -3.83 16.66 0.08
N ALA A 112 -4.94 16.83 -0.64
CA ALA A 112 -5.69 15.73 -1.27
C ALA A 112 -4.83 14.84 -2.19
N PHE A 113 -3.70 15.32 -2.74
CA PHE A 113 -2.76 14.48 -3.49
C PHE A 113 -2.05 13.44 -2.63
N TRP A 114 -2.02 13.61 -1.30
CA TRP A 114 -1.53 12.59 -0.37
C TRP A 114 -2.68 11.71 0.12
N GLU A 115 -3.79 12.31 0.51
CA GLU A 115 -4.91 11.60 1.15
C GLU A 115 -5.74 10.77 0.16
N LEU A 116 -5.93 11.27 -1.06
CA LEU A 116 -6.91 10.72 -2.00
C LEU A 116 -6.29 10.14 -3.27
N PHE A 117 -5.01 10.41 -3.53
CA PHE A 117 -4.33 9.88 -4.71
C PHE A 117 -3.97 8.40 -4.51
N PRO A 118 -4.51 7.48 -5.32
CA PRO A 118 -4.26 6.06 -5.17
C PRO A 118 -2.88 5.67 -5.69
N THR A 119 -2.28 4.72 -5.02
CA THR A 119 -1.05 4.03 -5.41
C THR A 119 -1.20 2.54 -5.13
N ILE A 120 -0.27 1.76 -5.69
CA ILE A 120 -0.11 0.35 -5.38
C ILE A 120 0.91 0.22 -4.25
N ASP A 121 0.54 -0.49 -3.20
CA ASP A 121 1.49 -0.97 -2.18
C ASP A 121 1.44 -2.49 -2.06
N HIS A 122 2.48 -3.05 -1.43
CA HIS A 122 2.63 -4.47 -1.17
C HIS A 122 2.26 -4.78 0.28
N LEU A 123 1.37 -5.75 0.53
CA LEU A 123 1.01 -6.18 1.89
C LEU A 123 2.26 -6.60 2.65
N GLU A 124 3.03 -7.51 2.06
CA GLU A 124 4.39 -7.82 2.49
C GLU A 124 5.39 -6.94 1.72
N PRO A 125 6.15 -6.07 2.40
CA PRO A 125 7.09 -5.18 1.72
C PRO A 125 8.13 -5.94 0.89
N VAL A 126 8.38 -5.51 -0.35
CA VAL A 126 9.43 -6.08 -1.21
C VAL A 126 10.81 -6.02 -0.54
N ALA A 127 11.09 -4.95 0.24
CA ALA A 127 12.32 -4.81 1.01
C ALA A 127 12.50 -5.90 2.10
N ARG A 128 11.45 -6.67 2.38
CA ARG A 128 11.39 -7.75 3.37
C ARG A 128 11.09 -9.12 2.75
N GLY A 129 11.19 -9.25 1.43
CA GLY A 129 11.00 -10.51 0.71
C GLY A 129 9.63 -10.70 0.07
N GLY A 130 8.72 -9.71 0.20
CA GLY A 130 7.41 -9.78 -0.44
C GLY A 130 7.49 -9.79 -1.97
N VAL A 131 6.61 -10.59 -2.60
CA VAL A 131 6.54 -10.73 -4.06
C VAL A 131 5.97 -9.48 -4.73
N ASP A 132 6.45 -9.15 -5.94
CA ASP A 132 5.97 -8.01 -6.72
C ASP A 132 4.92 -8.43 -7.75
N ASP A 133 3.75 -8.88 -7.27
CA ASP A 133 2.63 -9.26 -8.13
C ASP A 133 1.26 -8.99 -7.48
N ALA A 134 0.20 -9.19 -8.27
CA ALA A 134 -1.18 -8.86 -7.89
C ALA A 134 -1.69 -9.58 -6.63
N SER A 135 -1.09 -10.72 -6.23
CA SER A 135 -1.46 -11.43 -5.00
C SER A 135 -1.02 -10.68 -3.75
N ASN A 136 0.01 -9.84 -3.86
CA ASN A 136 0.56 -9.04 -2.77
C ASN A 136 0.21 -7.54 -2.91
N TRP A 137 -0.41 -7.13 -4.02
CA TRP A 137 -0.75 -5.73 -4.28
C TRP A 137 -2.10 -5.32 -3.69
N VAL A 138 -2.15 -4.10 -3.16
CA VAL A 138 -3.37 -3.43 -2.71
C VAL A 138 -3.39 -1.95 -3.12
N CYS A 139 -4.60 -1.44 -3.32
CA CYS A 139 -4.87 -0.02 -3.49
C CYS A 139 -4.78 0.70 -2.13
N THR A 140 -4.02 1.79 -2.08
CA THR A 140 -3.89 2.64 -0.88
C THR A 140 -3.62 4.08 -1.29
N SER A 141 -3.85 5.05 -0.41
CA SER A 141 -3.41 6.44 -0.61
C SER A 141 -1.88 6.57 -0.60
N MET A 142 -1.37 7.62 -1.24
CA MET A 142 0.04 8.03 -1.10
C MET A 142 0.42 8.25 0.37
N LEU A 143 -0.47 8.85 1.18
CA LEU A 143 -0.25 9.09 2.60
C LEU A 143 -0.03 7.78 3.36
N ARG A 144 -0.94 6.80 3.23
CA ARG A 144 -0.84 5.52 3.95
C ARG A 144 0.31 4.66 3.43
N ASN A 145 0.58 4.68 2.13
CA ASN A 145 1.76 4.03 1.56
C ASN A 145 3.07 4.60 2.14
N SER A 146 3.20 5.94 2.21
CA SER A 146 4.36 6.59 2.82
C SER A 146 4.49 6.30 4.31
N ALA A 147 3.37 6.26 5.04
CA ALA A 147 3.37 5.91 6.46
C ALA A 147 3.74 4.43 6.70
N LYS A 148 3.33 3.52 5.80
CA LYS A 148 3.67 2.09 5.91
C LYS A 148 5.14 1.81 5.60
N ALA A 149 5.69 2.46 4.57
CA ALA A 149 7.08 2.34 4.16
C ALA A 149 7.56 0.87 4.02
N HIS A 150 8.39 0.39 4.97
CA HIS A 150 8.96 -0.97 4.95
C HIS A 150 8.38 -1.87 6.05
N TRP A 151 7.34 -1.40 6.75
CA TRP A 151 6.69 -2.13 7.82
C TRP A 151 5.54 -2.98 7.26
N THR A 152 5.29 -4.10 7.93
CA THR A 152 4.06 -4.87 7.71
C THR A 152 2.88 -4.15 8.38
N ILE A 153 1.66 -4.38 7.89
CA ILE A 153 0.47 -3.80 8.53
C ILE A 153 0.29 -4.29 9.97
N GLN A 154 0.72 -5.52 10.28
CA GLN A 154 0.64 -6.08 11.63
C GLN A 154 1.55 -5.34 12.60
N GLU A 155 2.79 -5.01 12.22
CA GLU A 155 3.72 -4.23 13.04
C GLU A 155 3.21 -2.81 13.32
N LEU A 156 2.43 -2.25 12.40
CA LEU A 156 1.80 -0.94 12.55
C LEU A 156 0.48 -0.99 13.34
N GLY A 157 0.00 -2.19 13.70
CA GLY A 157 -1.32 -2.38 14.31
C GLY A 157 -2.48 -2.04 13.37
N TRP A 158 -2.25 -2.05 12.05
CA TRP A 158 -3.27 -1.80 11.05
C TRP A 158 -4.00 -3.09 10.67
N SER A 159 -5.22 -2.94 10.15
CA SER A 159 -6.00 -4.04 9.60
C SER A 159 -6.22 -3.83 8.11
N LEU A 160 -6.35 -4.92 7.38
CA LEU A 160 -6.69 -4.86 5.96
C LEU A 160 -8.21 -4.82 5.79
N HIS A 161 -8.73 -3.74 5.21
CA HIS A 161 -10.14 -3.63 4.87
C HIS A 161 -10.47 -4.53 3.66
N PRO A 162 -11.69 -5.07 3.53
CA PRO A 162 -12.13 -5.72 2.30
C PRO A 162 -12.15 -4.73 1.13
N PRO A 163 -12.09 -5.20 -0.14
CA PRO A 163 -12.23 -4.32 -1.30
C PRO A 163 -13.60 -3.63 -1.30
N GLY A 164 -13.64 -2.40 -1.80
CA GLY A 164 -14.90 -1.68 -2.02
C GLY A 164 -15.64 -2.17 -3.25
N VAL A 165 -16.83 -1.60 -3.48
CA VAL A 165 -17.64 -1.85 -4.67
C VAL A 165 -17.51 -0.67 -5.63
N HIS A 166 -16.90 -0.89 -6.80
CA HIS A 166 -16.63 0.20 -7.74
C HIS A 166 -17.88 0.80 -8.40
N THR A 167 -19.02 0.10 -8.37
CA THR A 167 -20.31 0.67 -8.83
C THR A 167 -20.87 1.69 -7.85
N ASP A 168 -20.51 1.60 -6.56
CA ASP A 168 -20.90 2.58 -5.54
C ASP A 168 -19.96 3.79 -5.55
N TRP A 169 -18.68 3.55 -5.88
CA TRP A 169 -17.66 4.59 -6.00
C TRP A 169 -16.59 4.20 -7.02
N ASP A 170 -16.57 4.86 -8.17
CA ASP A 170 -15.65 4.61 -9.28
C ASP A 170 -14.42 5.53 -9.27
N GLY A 171 -14.14 6.18 -8.13
CA GLY A 171 -13.06 7.16 -8.01
C GLY A 171 -13.27 8.43 -8.84
N LEU A 172 -14.53 8.81 -9.14
CA LEU A 172 -14.88 9.89 -10.08
C LEU A 172 -14.46 9.62 -11.52
N THR A 173 -14.17 8.37 -11.89
CA THR A 173 -13.71 8.03 -13.24
C THR A 173 -14.79 8.34 -14.29
N GLY A 174 -16.07 8.10 -13.97
CA GLY A 174 -17.17 8.40 -14.86
C GLY A 174 -17.34 9.89 -15.11
N TRP A 175 -17.18 10.74 -14.09
CA TRP A 175 -17.16 12.19 -14.26
C TRP A 175 -15.98 12.63 -15.11
N PHE A 176 -14.77 12.15 -14.78
CA PHE A 176 -13.54 12.49 -15.48
C PHE A 176 -13.60 12.21 -16.98
N VAL A 177 -14.08 11.01 -17.35
CA VAL A 177 -14.26 10.64 -18.76
C VAL A 177 -15.30 11.51 -19.46
N ARG A 178 -16.49 11.71 -18.84
CA ARG A 178 -17.55 12.54 -19.44
C ARG A 178 -17.12 14.00 -19.61
N TYR A 179 -16.39 14.55 -18.63
CA TYR A 179 -15.91 15.93 -18.69
C TYR A 179 -14.96 16.12 -19.89
N LEU A 180 -13.98 15.25 -20.06
CA LEU A 180 -13.00 15.36 -21.15
C LEU A 180 -13.57 15.06 -22.54
N GLN A 181 -14.67 14.31 -22.62
CA GLN A 181 -15.43 14.17 -23.87
C GLN A 181 -16.11 15.48 -24.29
N ASN A 182 -16.60 16.27 -23.31
CA ASN A 182 -17.25 17.55 -23.56
C ASN A 182 -16.27 18.73 -23.72
N TYR A 183 -15.07 18.61 -23.13
CA TYR A 183 -14.03 19.66 -23.14
C TYR A 183 -12.69 19.09 -23.62
N PRO A 184 -12.58 18.69 -24.91
CA PRO A 184 -11.40 18.02 -25.45
C PRO A 184 -10.13 18.87 -25.42
N ASP A 185 -10.23 20.20 -25.36
CA ASP A 185 -9.07 21.11 -25.24
C ASP A 185 -8.18 20.79 -24.03
N MET A 186 -8.77 20.24 -22.96
CA MET A 186 -8.03 19.82 -21.77
C MET A 186 -7.11 18.62 -22.02
N LEU A 187 -7.27 17.91 -23.14
CA LEU A 187 -6.38 16.80 -23.54
C LEU A 187 -5.01 17.29 -24.05
N THR A 188 -4.80 18.60 -24.17
CA THR A 188 -3.47 19.19 -24.37
C THR A 188 -2.55 18.95 -23.17
N HIS A 189 -3.12 18.76 -21.96
CA HIS A 189 -2.36 18.35 -20.78
C HIS A 189 -1.98 16.87 -20.86
N ALA A 190 -0.70 16.59 -21.14
CA ALA A 190 -0.20 15.24 -21.40
C ALA A 190 -0.54 14.21 -20.30
N TYR A 191 -0.45 14.59 -19.02
CA TYR A 191 -0.80 13.72 -17.89
C TYR A 191 -2.29 13.37 -17.88
N VAL A 192 -3.16 14.38 -18.07
CA VAL A 192 -4.62 14.22 -18.13
C VAL A 192 -5.00 13.33 -19.31
N ALA A 193 -4.45 13.58 -20.49
CA ALA A 193 -4.70 12.77 -21.69
C ALA A 193 -4.24 11.31 -21.56
N ARG A 194 -3.12 11.06 -20.86
CA ARG A 194 -2.64 9.70 -20.58
C ARG A 194 -3.64 8.94 -19.70
N TRP A 195 -4.07 9.53 -18.59
CA TRP A 195 -5.05 8.91 -17.69
C TRP A 195 -6.45 8.82 -18.30
N PHE A 196 -6.85 9.76 -19.14
CA PHE A 196 -8.12 9.69 -19.89
C PHE A 196 -8.18 8.44 -20.76
N ARG A 197 -7.15 8.21 -21.58
CA ARG A 197 -7.08 7.02 -22.45
C ARG A 197 -7.14 5.73 -21.66
N ALA A 198 -6.36 5.63 -20.58
CA ALA A 198 -6.36 4.45 -19.73
C ALA A 198 -7.70 4.25 -19.00
N SER A 199 -8.30 5.34 -18.50
CA SER A 199 -9.58 5.31 -17.79
C SER A 199 -10.75 4.92 -18.69
N ALA A 200 -10.81 5.46 -19.92
CA ALA A 200 -11.85 5.13 -20.88
C ALA A 200 -11.77 3.65 -21.30
N ASP A 201 -10.57 3.17 -21.59
CA ASP A 201 -10.29 1.79 -21.98
C ASP A 201 -10.68 0.80 -20.87
N VAL A 202 -10.11 0.94 -19.67
CA VAL A 202 -10.40 0.04 -18.54
C VAL A 202 -11.88 0.08 -18.17
N ARG A 203 -12.51 1.27 -18.15
CA ARG A 203 -13.93 1.39 -17.80
C ARG A 203 -14.83 0.69 -18.81
N SER A 204 -14.52 0.72 -20.11
CA SER A 204 -15.30 0.01 -21.14
C SER A 204 -15.28 -1.51 -21.02
N GLN A 205 -14.35 -2.06 -20.24
CA GLN A 205 -14.26 -3.50 -19.97
C GLN A 205 -15.04 -3.91 -18.70
N LEU A 206 -15.51 -2.92 -17.91
CA LEU A 206 -16.18 -3.12 -16.62
C LEU A 206 -17.68 -2.79 -16.66
N THR A 207 -18.13 -2.03 -17.67
CA THR A 207 -19.54 -1.81 -18.04
C THR A 207 -20.02 -2.86 -19.03
#